data_AF-A0A1R1B6P2-F1
#
_entry.id   AF-A0A1R1B6P2-F1
#
_cell.length_a   1.000
_cell.length_b   1.000
_cell.length_c   1.000
_cell.angle_alpha   90.00
_cell.angle_beta   90.00
_cell.angle_gamma   90.00
#
_symmetry.space_group_name_H-M   'P 1'
#
loop_
_entity.id
_entity.type
_entity.pdbx_description
1 polymer ?
#
loop_
_entity_poly.entity_id
_entity_poly.type
_entity_poly.pdbx_seq_one_letter_code
_entity_poly.pdbx_strand_id
1 'polypeptide(L)'
;MIVLILYALIITVNVLIVLFGLYVFNHPDNDWLRMFNGIPEDVEQDDIDLLKIKFRAVIAIIVGLIMGSFSVLQVIVPHIG
;
A
#
# COMPACT_ATOMS: atom_id res chain seq x y z
N MET A 1 -2.49 15.35 22.59
CA MET A 1 -2.19 13.91 22.83
C MET A 1 -2.97 12.99 21.88
N ILE A 2 -4.31 12.97 21.90
CA ILE A 2 -5.12 12.08 21.03
C ILE A 2 -4.84 12.32 19.53
N VAL A 3 -4.76 13.59 19.09
CA VAL A 3 -4.50 13.94 17.68
C VAL A 3 -3.15 13.41 17.19
N LEU A 4 -2.11 13.49 18.02
CA LEU A 4 -0.77 12.94 17.72
C LEU A 4 -0.82 11.42 17.57
N ILE A 5 -1.55 10.72 18.44
CA ILE A 5 -1.74 9.26 18.34
C ILE A 5 -2.45 8.90 17.04
N LEU A 6 -3.49 9.66 16.65
CA LEU A 6 -4.19 9.43 15.38
C LEU A 6 -3.26 9.60 14.17
N TYR A 7 -2.44 10.65 14.13
CA TYR A 7 -1.48 10.81 13.03
C TYR A 7 -0.42 9.72 13.01
N ALA A 8 0.08 9.27 14.17
CA ALA A 8 1.02 8.15 14.24
C ALA A 8 0.41 6.86 13.68
N LEU A 9 -0.86 6.58 13.98
CA LEU A 9 -1.59 5.45 13.41
C LEU A 9 -1.75 5.59 11.89
N ILE A 10 -2.14 6.77 11.40
CA ILE A 10 -2.28 7.04 9.97
C ILE A 10 -0.94 6.83 9.24
N ILE A 11 0.17 7.35 9.79
CA ILE A 11 1.51 7.16 9.23
C ILE A 11 1.86 5.67 9.17
N THR A 12 1.60 4.93 10.26
CA THR A 12 1.83 3.49 10.32
C THR A 12 1.05 2.73 9.25
N VAL A 13 -0.24 3.05 9.08
CA VAL A 13 -1.08 2.46 8.03
C VAL A 13 -0.54 2.78 6.63
N ASN A 14 -0.11 4.01 6.37
CA ASN A 14 0.46 4.38 5.07
C ASN A 14 1.78 3.64 4.78
N VAL A 15 2.63 3.44 5.79
CA VAL A 15 3.84 2.61 5.67
C VAL A 15 3.47 1.18 5.33
N LEU A 16 2.46 0.60 6.00
CA LEU A 16 1.98 -0.75 5.69
C LEU A 16 1.41 -0.86 4.26
N ILE A 17 0.67 0.14 3.78
CA ILE A 17 0.17 0.21 2.40
C ILE A 17 1.34 0.19 1.41
N VAL A 18 2.38 0.98 1.65
CA VAL A 18 3.57 1.04 0.78
C VAL A 18 4.32 -0.29 0.79
N LEU A 19 4.57 -0.86 1.97
CA LEU A 19 5.24 -2.16 2.10
C LEU A 19 4.46 -3.28 1.42
N PHE A 20 3.13 -3.30 1.62
CA PHE A 20 2.26 -4.28 0.98
C PHE A 20 2.21 -4.08 -0.54
N GLY A 21 2.13 -2.85 -1.02
CA GLY A 21 2.21 -2.55 -2.45
C GLY A 21 3.55 -3.01 -3.06
N LEU A 22 4.67 -2.78 -2.39
CA LEU A 22 5.98 -3.28 -2.83
C LEU A 22 6.04 -4.81 -2.86
N TYR A 23 5.45 -5.46 -1.86
CA TYR A 23 5.35 -6.92 -1.82
C TYR A 23 4.56 -7.46 -3.01
N VAL A 24 3.36 -6.92 -3.29
CA VAL A 24 2.51 -7.31 -4.42
C VAL A 24 3.17 -7.01 -5.77
N PHE A 25 3.91 -5.92 -5.89
CA PHE A 25 4.63 -5.60 -7.13
C PHE A 25 5.71 -6.64 -7.44
N ASN A 26 6.44 -7.10 -6.42
CA ASN A 26 7.49 -8.11 -6.55
C ASN A 26 6.95 -9.53 -6.68
N HIS A 27 5.82 -9.83 -6.04
CA HIS A 27 5.16 -11.14 -6.03
C HIS A 27 3.69 -11.00 -6.44
N PRO A 28 3.42 -10.71 -7.73
CA PRO A 28 2.06 -10.46 -8.23
C PRO A 28 1.19 -11.73 -8.29
N ASP A 29 1.81 -12.92 -8.30
CA ASP A 29 1.17 -14.23 -8.34
C ASP A 29 1.43 -14.97 -7.02
N ASN A 30 1.08 -14.35 -5.89
CA ASN A 30 1.15 -15.03 -4.59
C ASN A 30 -0.20 -15.67 -4.24
N ASP A 31 -0.16 -16.77 -3.50
CA ASP A 31 -1.36 -17.56 -3.17
C ASP A 31 -2.43 -16.76 -2.43
N TRP A 32 -2.02 -15.85 -1.53
CA TRP A 32 -2.94 -14.98 -0.79
C TRP A 32 -3.71 -14.02 -1.70
N LEU A 33 -3.05 -13.45 -2.70
CA LEU A 33 -3.60 -12.49 -3.64
C LEU A 33 -4.47 -13.20 -4.68
N ARG A 34 -4.07 -14.41 -5.09
CA ARG A 34 -4.91 -15.30 -5.90
C ARG A 34 -6.20 -15.66 -5.16
N MET A 35 -6.09 -16.08 -3.90
CA MET A 35 -7.25 -16.37 -3.05
C MET A 35 -8.17 -15.15 -2.90
N PHE A 36 -7.61 -13.97 -2.66
CA PHE A 36 -8.38 -12.72 -2.56
C PHE A 36 -9.09 -12.35 -3.87
N ASN A 37 -8.45 -12.61 -5.01
CA ASN A 37 -9.00 -12.35 -6.34
C ASN A 37 -9.89 -13.50 -6.86
N GLY A 38 -10.06 -14.59 -6.10
CA GLY A 38 -10.84 -15.75 -6.51
C GLY A 38 -10.23 -16.55 -7.67
N ILE A 39 -8.90 -16.53 -7.79
CA ILE A 39 -8.16 -17.20 -8.86
C ILE A 39 -7.75 -18.60 -8.38
N PRO A 40 -8.17 -19.68 -9.07
CA PRO A 40 -7.77 -21.04 -8.72
C PRO A 40 -6.26 -21.25 -8.77
N GLU A 41 -5.72 -22.13 -7.93
CA GLU A 41 -4.27 -22.42 -7.85
C GLU A 41 -3.72 -23.18 -9.08
N ASP A 42 -4.58 -23.90 -9.79
CA ASP A 42 -4.25 -24.73 -10.95
C ASP A 42 -4.27 -23.96 -12.29
N VAL A 43 -4.68 -22.69 -12.28
CA VAL A 43 -4.74 -21.85 -13.48
C VAL A 43 -3.52 -20.94 -13.55
N GLU A 44 -2.76 -21.04 -14.63
CA GLU A 44 -1.66 -20.11 -14.92
C GLU A 44 -2.23 -18.72 -15.25
N GLN A 45 -1.69 -17.68 -14.61
CA GLN A 45 -2.11 -16.30 -14.88
C GLN A 45 -1.44 -15.75 -16.13
N ASP A 46 -2.22 -15.07 -16.97
CA ASP A 46 -1.70 -14.37 -18.14
C ASP A 46 -0.84 -13.15 -17.74
N ASP A 47 0.17 -12.84 -18.54
CA ASP A 47 1.10 -11.73 -18.34
C ASP A 47 0.38 -10.39 -18.21
N ILE A 48 -0.72 -10.22 -18.96
CA ILE A 48 -1.54 -9.01 -18.94
C ILE A 48 -2.22 -8.84 -17.57
N ASP A 49 -2.68 -9.92 -16.94
CA ASP A 49 -3.34 -9.85 -15.65
C ASP A 49 -2.34 -9.62 -14.52
N LEU A 50 -1.16 -10.23 -14.59
CA LEU A 50 -0.04 -9.92 -13.70
C LEU A 50 0.38 -8.44 -13.81
N LEU A 51 0.40 -7.88 -15.02
CA LEU A 51 0.70 -6.47 -15.24
C LEU A 51 -0.36 -5.55 -14.63
N LYS A 52 -1.65 -5.89 -14.73
CA LYS A 52 -2.74 -5.13 -14.07
C LYS A 52 -2.58 -5.14 -12.56
N ILE A 53 -2.19 -6.26 -11.97
CA ILE A 53 -1.92 -6.38 -10.53
C ILE A 53 -0.77 -5.46 -10.13
N LYS A 54 0.36 -5.52 -10.84
CA LYS A 54 1.51 -4.63 -10.60
C LYS A 54 1.14 -3.16 -10.73
N PHE A 55 0.35 -2.81 -11.73
CA PHE A 55 -0.11 -1.43 -11.92
C PHE A 55 -0.96 -0.93 -10.75
N ARG A 56 -1.89 -1.75 -10.25
CA ARG A 56 -2.67 -1.43 -9.04
C ARG A 56 -1.78 -1.27 -7.81
N ALA A 57 -0.74 -2.10 -7.68
CA ALA A 57 0.24 -1.99 -6.60
C ALA A 57 1.02 -0.66 -6.65
N VAL A 58 1.45 -0.23 -7.85
CA VAL A 58 2.10 1.07 -8.04
C VAL A 58 1.18 2.22 -7.64
N ILE A 59 -0.10 2.18 -8.02
CA ILE A 59 -1.08 3.19 -7.60
C ILE A 59 -1.19 3.24 -6.08
N ALA A 60 -1.31 2.08 -5.42
CA ALA A 60 -1.40 2.01 -3.97
C ALA A 60 -0.16 2.60 -3.27
N ILE A 61 1.04 2.32 -3.79
CA ILE A 61 2.30 2.90 -3.29
C ILE A 61 2.27 4.42 -3.42
N ILE A 62 1.91 4.95 -4.59
CA ILE A 62 1.86 6.41 -4.83
C ILE A 62 0.90 7.07 -3.85
N VAL A 63 -0.30 6.52 -3.68
CA VAL A 63 -1.31 7.05 -2.75
C VAL A 63 -0.80 7.01 -1.32
N GLY A 64 -0.20 5.89 -0.88
CA GLY A 64 0.37 5.75 0.47
C GLY A 64 1.50 6.74 0.74
N LEU A 65 2.38 7.00 -0.24
CA LEU A 65 3.44 8.00 -0.13
C LEU A 65 2.88 9.42 -0.02
N ILE A 66 1.90 9.78 -0.85
CA ILE A 66 1.27 11.11 -0.83
C ILE A 66 0.58 11.33 0.52
N MET A 67 -0.31 10.42 0.93
CA MET A 67 -1.07 10.51 2.17
C MET A 67 -0.16 10.45 3.41
N GLY A 68 0.85 9.60 3.40
CA GLY A 68 1.86 9.51 4.46
C GLY A 68 2.64 10.82 4.61
N SER A 69 3.09 11.42 3.49
CA SER A 69 3.81 12.69 3.50
C SER A 69 2.96 13.83 4.05
N PHE A 70 1.69 13.93 3.65
CA PHE A 70 0.75 14.90 4.23
C PHE A 70 0.57 14.71 5.74
N SER A 71 0.46 13.46 6.20
CA SER A 71 0.30 13.14 7.63
C SER A 71 1.52 13.55 8.44
N VAL A 72 2.73 13.34 7.90
CA VAL A 72 3.99 13.80 8.52
C VAL A 72 4.03 15.33 8.62
N LEU A 73 3.66 16.05 7.56
CA LEU A 73 3.61 17.51 7.59
C LEU A 73 2.65 18.05 8.67
N GLN A 74 1.49 17.43 8.83
CA GLN A 74 0.52 17.81 9.87
C GLN A 74 1.04 17.58 11.30
N VAL A 75 1.93 16.60 11.50
CA VAL A 75 2.59 16.38 12.80
C VAL A 75 3.67 17.43 13.03
N ILE A 76 4.47 17.72 12.00
CA ILE A 76 5.69 18.53 12.12
C ILE A 76 5.38 20.04 12.17
N VAL A 77 4.61 20.55 11.21
CA VAL A 77 4.38 22.01 11.03
C VAL A 77 3.91 22.72 12.30
N PRO A 78 3.00 22.15 13.13
CA PRO A 78 2.57 22.81 14.37
C PRO A 78 3.66 22.93 15.47
N HIS A 79 4.79 22.24 15.32
CA HIS A 79 5.85 22.16 16.34
C HIS A 79 7.16 22.86 15.91
N ILE A 80 7.23 23.39 14.68
CA ILE A 80 8.35 24.23 14.21
C ILE A 80 7.96 25.73 14.20
N GLY A 81 6.82 26.08 14.80
CA GLY A 81 6.38 27.47 15.02
C GLY A 81 6.85 28.03 16.35
#